data_AF-A0A9Q3GPF3-F1
#
_entry.id   AF-A0A9Q3GPF3-F1
#
_cell.length_a   1.000
_cell.length_b   1.000
_cell.length_c   1.000
_cell.angle_alpha   90.00
_cell.angle_beta   90.00
_cell.angle_gamma   90.00
#
_symmetry.space_group_name_H-M   'P 1'
#
loop_
_entity.id
_entity.type
_entity.pdbx_description
1 polymer ?
#
loop_
_entity_poly.entity_id
_entity_poly.type
_entity_poly.pdbx_seq_one_letter_code
_entity_poly.pdbx_strand_id
1 'polypeptide(L)'
;MVTSTPYTEKRQSTLPRRVNIYAQTPTPPHHEIPRNTTPIVKIREKEYNLWFDGKDVEIFIMKAENMAEIEGASGREIPRQIVFWTQDEKISYHIEGMPGYETADWDQLKVDIKRRWVTVSPERRHTLSAITKLFTKTQQQGGIKNMTQYIKFIEGYEAIITYLKRYQYIQGDINHNQEILASLSISVQETISKEMIKDRAMVQGLDGGYIIPRLDILKLYIEHDLEAKVLIQQKELSKPKPPEKKTRFEDESWEKVLKQVKELT
;
A
#
# COMPACT_ATOMS: atom_id res chain seq x y z
N MET A 1 -7.94 0.70 121.18
CA MET A 1 -9.08 1.46 120.64
C MET A 1 -8.77 1.87 119.21
N VAL A 2 -9.16 1.04 118.24
CA VAL A 2 -9.54 1.46 116.87
C VAL A 2 -10.54 0.39 116.42
N THR A 3 -11.81 0.76 116.29
CA THR A 3 -12.93 -0.15 115.98
C THR A 3 -13.53 0.20 114.63
N SER A 4 -13.80 -0.86 113.85
CA SER A 4 -14.88 -1.01 112.85
C SER A 4 -14.82 -0.11 111.61
N THR A 5 -15.08 -0.57 110.38
CA THR A 5 -15.74 -1.79 109.89
C THR A 5 -15.45 -1.94 108.38
N PRO A 6 -15.71 -3.11 107.78
CA PRO A 6 -15.39 -3.45 106.39
C PRO A 6 -16.57 -3.19 105.44
N TYR A 7 -16.33 -3.04 104.13
CA TYR A 7 -17.32 -3.39 103.12
C TYR A 7 -16.69 -3.63 101.74
N THR A 8 -17.09 -4.76 101.15
CA THR A 8 -16.71 -5.27 99.83
C THR A 8 -17.69 -4.71 98.79
N GLU A 9 -17.24 -4.09 97.69
CA GLU A 9 -18.14 -3.86 96.56
C GLU A 9 -17.46 -3.97 95.19
N LYS A 10 -18.25 -4.49 94.25
CA LYS A 10 -17.91 -5.16 93.01
C LYS A 10 -17.30 -4.21 91.96
N ARG A 11 -16.36 -4.75 91.19
CA ARG A 11 -15.93 -4.18 89.90
C ARG A 11 -17.13 -4.02 88.97
N GLN A 12 -17.44 -2.79 88.58
CA GLN A 12 -18.07 -2.47 87.32
C GLN A 12 -17.12 -1.57 86.53
N SER A 13 -16.54 -2.13 85.47
CA SER A 13 -15.75 -1.41 84.47
C SER A 13 -16.69 -0.65 83.54
N THR A 14 -16.89 0.64 83.77
CA THR A 14 -17.51 1.54 82.80
C THR A 14 -16.41 2.22 81.98
N LEU A 15 -15.97 1.55 80.91
CA LEU A 15 -15.19 2.21 79.87
C LEU A 15 -16.10 3.24 79.16
N PRO A 16 -15.62 4.46 78.86
CA PRO A 16 -16.42 5.46 78.17
C PRO A 16 -16.79 5.00 76.76
N ARG A 17 -18.04 5.29 76.38
CA ARG A 17 -18.64 5.07 75.07
C ARG A 17 -17.72 5.64 73.98
N ARG A 18 -17.24 4.79 73.07
CA ARG A 18 -16.44 5.20 71.90
C ARG A 18 -17.18 6.31 71.14
N VAL A 19 -16.57 7.48 71.04
CA VAL A 19 -17.01 8.56 70.15
C VAL A 19 -16.66 8.14 68.71
N ASN A 20 -17.67 8.06 67.84
CA ASN A 20 -17.49 7.72 66.44
C ASN A 20 -16.90 8.93 65.70
N ILE A 21 -15.58 8.93 65.48
CA ILE A 21 -14.82 10.01 64.83
C ILE A 21 -14.90 9.99 63.29
N TYR A 22 -15.80 9.22 62.69
CA TYR A 22 -16.00 9.19 61.22
C TYR A 22 -17.16 10.06 60.72
N ALA A 23 -17.60 11.05 61.51
CA ALA A 23 -18.60 12.00 61.04
C ALA A 23 -17.98 13.03 60.06
N GLN A 24 -18.26 12.81 58.77
CA GLN A 24 -18.31 13.81 57.69
C GLN A 24 -16.98 14.49 57.32
N THR A 25 -16.17 13.82 56.49
CA THR A 25 -15.30 14.55 55.56
C THR A 25 -16.19 15.19 54.48
N PRO A 26 -16.10 16.52 54.24
CA PRO A 26 -16.83 17.12 53.12
C PRO A 26 -16.38 16.45 51.83
N THR A 27 -17.34 15.96 51.04
CA THR A 27 -17.09 15.49 49.68
C THR A 27 -16.36 16.60 48.91
N PRO A 28 -15.26 16.31 48.20
CA PRO A 28 -14.61 17.30 47.35
C PRO A 28 -15.65 17.89 46.39
N PRO A 29 -15.61 19.20 46.08
CA PRO A 29 -16.51 19.77 45.10
C PRO A 29 -16.38 18.98 43.80
N HIS A 30 -17.50 18.41 43.36
CA HIS A 30 -17.60 17.73 42.08
C HIS A 30 -17.25 18.76 41.01
N HIS A 31 -16.01 18.74 40.51
CA HIS A 31 -15.66 19.53 39.34
C HIS A 31 -16.44 18.90 38.20
N GLU A 32 -17.56 19.51 37.82
CA GLU A 32 -18.19 19.22 36.54
C GLU A 32 -17.16 19.55 35.47
N ILE A 33 -16.60 18.53 34.84
CA ILE A 33 -15.83 18.70 33.62
C ILE A 33 -16.78 19.42 32.66
N PRO A 34 -16.44 20.61 32.13
CA PRO A 34 -17.32 21.29 31.19
C PRO A 34 -17.58 20.34 30.03
N ARG A 35 -18.82 19.83 29.93
CA ARG A 35 -19.25 19.03 28.80
C ARG A 35 -19.21 19.96 27.61
N ASN A 36 -18.20 19.81 26.76
CA ASN A 36 -18.21 20.42 25.45
C ASN A 36 -19.48 19.91 24.75
N THR A 37 -20.42 20.83 24.48
CA THR A 37 -21.83 20.54 24.15
C THR A 37 -22.06 20.04 22.73
N THR A 38 -21.00 19.79 21.95
CA THR A 38 -21.12 19.09 20.68
C THR A 38 -21.14 17.58 20.91
N PRO A 39 -22.23 16.88 20.54
CA PRO A 39 -22.27 15.43 20.63
C PRO A 39 -21.16 14.83 19.75
N ILE A 40 -20.34 13.95 20.33
CA ILE A 40 -19.32 13.20 19.60
C ILE A 40 -20.05 12.26 18.64
N VAL A 41 -19.82 12.42 17.33
CA VAL A 41 -20.39 11.51 16.32
C VAL A 41 -19.69 10.16 16.41
N LYS A 42 -20.43 9.11 16.75
CA LYS A 42 -19.92 7.74 16.79
C LYS A 42 -19.80 7.21 15.36
N ILE A 43 -18.57 6.91 14.93
CA ILE A 43 -18.32 6.26 13.64
C ILE A 43 -18.53 4.75 13.84
N ARG A 44 -19.40 4.12 13.04
CA ARG A 44 -19.77 2.71 13.20
C ARG A 44 -18.71 1.77 12.62
N GLU A 45 -17.62 1.55 13.36
CA GLU A 45 -16.45 0.83 12.85
C GLU A 45 -16.74 -0.59 12.32
N LYS A 46 -17.68 -1.31 12.96
CA LYS A 46 -18.06 -2.68 12.61
C LYS A 46 -18.79 -2.77 11.28
N GLU A 47 -19.71 -1.84 11.01
CA GLU A 47 -20.53 -1.86 9.78
C GLU A 47 -19.67 -1.63 8.54
N TYR A 48 -18.56 -0.91 8.70
CA TYR A 48 -17.66 -0.53 7.62
C TYR A 48 -16.35 -1.33 7.60
N ASN A 49 -16.22 -2.35 8.46
CA ASN A 49 -14.99 -3.13 8.63
C ASN A 49 -13.75 -2.22 8.80
N LEU A 50 -13.89 -1.19 9.63
CA LEU A 50 -12.88 -0.18 9.93
C LEU A 50 -12.03 -0.66 11.11
N TRP A 51 -11.10 -1.56 10.82
CA TRP A 51 -10.12 -2.06 11.79
C TRP A 51 -8.71 -1.67 11.37
N PHE A 52 -7.89 -1.26 12.34
CA PHE A 52 -6.49 -0.92 12.17
C PHE A 52 -5.61 -1.96 12.87
N ASP A 53 -4.76 -2.63 12.09
CA ASP A 53 -3.80 -3.64 12.54
C ASP A 53 -2.35 -3.18 12.32
N GLY A 54 -2.14 -1.89 12.07
CA GLY A 54 -0.82 -1.34 11.78
C GLY A 54 -0.35 -1.58 10.34
N LYS A 55 -1.14 -2.25 9.49
CA LYS A 55 -0.86 -2.43 8.05
C LYS A 55 -1.75 -1.49 7.25
N ASP A 56 -1.47 -1.40 5.94
CA ASP A 56 -2.33 -0.66 5.00
C ASP A 56 -2.75 0.74 5.52
N VAL A 57 -1.80 1.48 6.08
CA VAL A 57 -2.06 2.74 6.81
C VAL A 57 -2.86 3.75 5.97
N GLU A 58 -2.47 3.94 4.71
CA GLU A 58 -3.10 4.91 3.81
C GLU A 58 -4.56 4.56 3.52
N ILE A 59 -4.84 3.26 3.51
CA ILE A 59 -6.16 2.69 3.25
C ILE A 59 -7.04 2.89 4.47
N PHE A 60 -6.50 2.60 5.64
CA PHE A 60 -7.19 2.81 6.89
C PHE A 60 -7.58 4.29 7.05
N ILE A 61 -6.63 5.21 6.76
CA ILE A 61 -6.86 6.67 6.77
C ILE A 61 -8.01 7.04 5.83
N MET A 62 -7.93 6.62 4.56
CA MET A 62 -8.97 6.92 3.56
C MET A 62 -10.35 6.38 3.98
N LYS A 63 -10.41 5.14 4.51
CA LYS A 63 -11.67 4.58 5.03
C LYS A 63 -12.20 5.37 6.22
N ALA A 64 -11.33 5.74 7.16
CA ALA A 64 -11.73 6.54 8.31
C ALA A 64 -12.30 7.91 7.89
N GLU A 65 -11.67 8.57 6.91
CA GLU A 65 -12.14 9.84 6.34
C GLU A 65 -13.49 9.69 5.64
N ASN A 66 -13.64 8.70 4.74
CA ASN A 66 -14.91 8.44 4.06
C ASN A 66 -16.04 8.11 5.05
N MET A 67 -15.75 7.35 6.10
CA MET A 67 -16.77 7.01 7.10
C MET A 67 -17.12 8.20 7.99
N ALA A 68 -16.13 9.02 8.36
CA ALA A 68 -16.40 10.27 9.04
C ALA A 68 -17.32 11.17 8.19
N GLU A 69 -17.08 11.27 6.89
CA GLU A 69 -17.94 12.03 5.98
C GLU A 69 -19.38 11.48 5.92
N ILE A 70 -19.54 10.17 5.74
CA ILE A 70 -20.87 9.51 5.70
C ILE A 70 -21.64 9.72 7.00
N GLU A 71 -20.96 9.66 8.15
CA GLU A 71 -21.58 9.80 9.47
C GLU A 71 -21.76 11.26 9.90
N GLY A 72 -21.28 12.23 9.10
CA GLY A 72 -21.29 13.64 9.44
C GLY A 72 -20.36 14.02 10.60
N ALA A 73 -19.29 13.24 10.80
CA ALA A 73 -18.27 13.47 11.80
C ALA A 73 -17.25 14.53 11.32
N SER A 74 -16.74 15.35 12.24
CA SER A 74 -15.69 16.32 11.94
C SER A 74 -14.30 15.68 12.06
N GLY A 75 -13.25 16.42 11.69
CA GLY A 75 -11.87 15.96 11.80
C GLY A 75 -11.41 15.61 13.22
N ARG A 76 -12.18 15.93 14.28
CA ARG A 76 -11.80 15.63 15.67
C ARG A 76 -12.34 14.30 16.17
N GLU A 77 -13.34 13.72 15.50
CA GLU A 77 -13.98 12.48 15.91
C GLU A 77 -13.15 11.24 15.61
N ILE A 78 -12.38 11.24 14.51
CA ILE A 78 -11.49 10.13 14.14
C ILE A 78 -10.40 9.93 15.20
N PRO A 79 -9.58 10.95 15.55
CA PRO A 79 -8.56 10.80 16.60
C PRO A 79 -9.13 10.31 17.94
N ARG A 80 -10.35 10.74 18.31
CA ARG A 80 -10.96 10.34 19.58
C ARG A 80 -11.42 8.89 19.64
N GLN A 81 -11.58 8.24 18.49
CA GLN A 81 -12.20 6.91 18.41
C GLN A 81 -11.26 5.83 17.89
N ILE A 82 -10.17 6.21 17.21
CA ILE A 82 -9.26 5.29 16.53
C ILE A 82 -8.70 4.17 17.43
N VAL A 83 -8.50 4.43 18.73
CA VAL A 83 -8.01 3.43 19.70
C VAL A 83 -8.98 2.27 19.92
N PHE A 84 -10.27 2.47 19.63
CA PHE A 84 -11.30 1.43 19.68
C PHE A 84 -11.42 0.65 18.36
N TRP A 85 -10.74 1.10 17.31
CA TRP A 85 -10.73 0.46 15.99
C TRP A 85 -9.53 -0.47 15.82
N THR A 86 -8.83 -0.81 16.89
CA THR A 86 -7.72 -1.77 16.89
C THR A 86 -8.00 -2.87 17.89
N GLN A 87 -7.55 -4.08 17.56
CA GLN A 87 -7.63 -5.25 18.44
C GLN A 87 -6.30 -5.53 19.17
N ASP A 88 -5.21 -4.86 18.78
CA ASP A 88 -3.89 -5.00 19.40
C ASP A 88 -3.63 -3.82 20.35
N GLU A 89 -3.53 -4.12 21.64
CA GLU A 89 -3.24 -3.14 22.70
C GLU A 89 -1.92 -2.37 22.46
N LYS A 90 -0.93 -2.99 21.81
CA LYS A 90 0.33 -2.30 21.48
C LYS A 90 0.12 -1.22 20.45
N ILE A 91 -0.79 -1.45 19.50
CA ILE A 91 -1.14 -0.45 18.48
C ILE A 91 -1.90 0.70 19.15
N SER A 92 -2.88 0.40 20.01
CA SER A 92 -3.59 1.43 20.78
C SER A 92 -2.62 2.29 21.59
N TYR A 93 -1.74 1.66 22.37
CA TYR A 93 -0.74 2.35 23.18
C TYR A 93 0.15 3.29 22.36
N HIS A 94 0.57 2.85 21.16
CA HIS A 94 1.36 3.69 20.28
C HIS A 94 0.58 4.88 19.73
N ILE A 95 -0.70 4.71 19.41
CA ILE A 95 -1.56 5.80 18.91
C ILE A 95 -1.83 6.82 20.03
N GLU A 96 -2.10 6.35 21.25
CA GLU A 96 -2.33 7.22 22.41
C GLU A 96 -1.15 8.13 22.73
N GLY A 97 0.08 7.68 22.44
CA GLY A 97 1.30 8.47 22.59
C GLY A 97 1.61 9.45 21.45
N MET A 98 0.72 9.60 20.45
CA MET A 98 0.96 10.48 19.30
C MET A 98 0.46 11.90 19.55
N PRO A 99 1.24 12.94 19.16
CA PRO A 99 0.81 14.33 19.27
C PRO A 99 -0.56 14.62 18.66
N GLY A 100 -0.84 14.09 17.46
CA GLY A 100 -2.13 14.29 16.80
C GLY A 100 -3.32 13.62 17.51
N TYR A 101 -3.08 12.56 18.30
CA TYR A 101 -4.11 11.96 19.14
C TYR A 101 -4.43 12.86 20.33
N GLU A 102 -3.40 13.34 21.03
CA GLU A 102 -3.53 14.21 22.20
C GLU A 102 -4.30 15.51 21.88
N THR A 103 -4.01 16.13 20.74
CA THR A 103 -4.65 17.38 20.31
C THR A 103 -5.98 17.17 19.59
N ALA A 104 -6.36 15.92 19.31
CA ALA A 104 -7.44 15.55 18.41
C ALA A 104 -7.35 16.24 17.04
N ASP A 105 -6.13 16.35 16.52
CA ASP A 105 -5.80 16.87 15.20
C ASP A 105 -5.57 15.70 14.23
N TRP A 106 -6.55 15.48 13.34
CA TRP A 106 -6.47 14.39 12.38
C TRP A 106 -5.35 14.56 11.35
N ASP A 107 -5.04 15.79 10.94
CA ASP A 107 -3.97 16.03 9.96
C ASP A 107 -2.61 15.69 10.56
N GLN A 108 -2.38 16.10 11.82
CA GLN A 108 -1.18 15.70 12.56
C GLN A 108 -1.16 14.19 12.82
N LEU A 109 -2.28 13.59 13.22
CA LEU A 109 -2.34 12.15 13.52
C LEU A 109 -2.05 11.29 12.29
N LYS A 110 -2.51 11.70 11.09
CA LYS A 110 -2.13 11.05 9.82
C LYS A 110 -0.62 11.02 9.62
N VAL A 111 0.07 12.11 9.92
CA VAL A 111 1.54 12.18 9.81
C VAL A 111 2.20 11.21 10.81
N ASP A 112 1.72 11.20 12.05
CA ASP A 112 2.27 10.36 13.12
C ASP A 112 2.11 8.86 12.81
N ILE A 113 0.90 8.43 12.41
CA ILE A 113 0.60 7.05 12.02
C ILE A 113 1.43 6.65 10.80
N LYS A 114 1.50 7.50 9.76
CA LYS A 114 2.30 7.21 8.57
C LYS A 114 3.77 7.02 8.92
N ARG A 115 4.36 7.91 9.72
CA ARG A 115 5.75 7.82 10.17
C ARG A 115 6.04 6.48 10.86
N ARG A 116 5.13 6.04 11.75
CA ARG A 116 5.30 4.83 12.55
C ARG A 116 5.16 3.54 11.74
N TRP A 117 4.15 3.45 10.87
CA TRP A 117 3.77 2.17 10.24
C TRP A 117 3.99 2.11 8.72
N VAL A 118 4.02 3.23 7.99
CA VAL A 118 4.36 3.20 6.54
C VAL A 118 5.82 2.82 6.33
N THR A 119 6.71 3.25 7.23
CA THR A 119 8.14 2.92 7.16
C THR A 119 8.43 1.47 7.56
N VAL A 120 7.55 0.83 8.35
CA VAL A 120 7.84 -0.40 9.10
C VAL A 120 7.00 -1.60 8.64
N SER A 121 5.97 -1.45 7.80
CA SER A 121 5.14 -2.58 7.33
C SER A 121 5.61 -3.19 6.00
N PRO A 122 6.28 -4.36 6.01
CA PRO A 122 6.62 -5.12 4.80
C PRO A 122 5.46 -5.97 4.22
N GLU A 123 4.29 -6.03 4.86
CA GLU A 123 3.25 -7.04 4.55
C GLU A 123 2.11 -6.59 3.62
N ARG A 124 2.26 -5.48 2.89
CA ARG A 124 1.24 -5.09 1.91
C ARG A 124 1.38 -5.93 0.65
N ARG A 125 0.34 -6.64 0.22
CA ARG A 125 0.36 -7.31 -1.11
C ARG A 125 0.57 -6.27 -2.22
N HIS A 126 -0.21 -5.19 -2.22
CA HIS A 126 -0.03 -4.03 -3.13
C HIS A 126 -0.46 -2.70 -2.47
N THR A 127 0.25 -1.61 -2.76
CA THR A 127 -0.03 -0.23 -2.29
C THR A 127 -0.50 0.68 -3.42
N LEU A 128 -1.05 1.86 -3.10
CA LEU A 128 -1.25 2.92 -4.12
C LEU A 128 0.08 3.26 -4.83
N SER A 129 1.17 3.34 -4.06
CA SER A 129 2.52 3.52 -4.61
C SER A 129 3.04 2.32 -5.42
N ALA A 130 2.41 1.14 -5.36
CA ALA A 130 2.84 -0.02 -6.14
C ALA A 130 2.60 0.17 -7.64
N ILE A 131 1.55 0.92 -8.03
CA ILE A 131 1.32 1.30 -9.42
C ILE A 131 2.49 2.14 -9.93
N THR A 132 2.81 3.24 -9.23
CA THR A 132 3.93 4.12 -9.60
C THR A 132 5.25 3.36 -9.63
N LYS A 133 5.51 2.52 -8.62
CA LYS A 133 6.72 1.68 -8.58
C LYS A 133 6.80 0.71 -9.76
N LEU A 134 5.67 0.12 -10.19
CA LEU A 134 5.63 -0.76 -11.35
C LEU A 134 6.02 -0.01 -12.63
N PHE A 135 5.45 1.17 -12.87
CA PHE A 135 5.78 2.00 -14.03
C PHE A 135 7.25 2.44 -13.99
N THR A 136 7.68 3.05 -12.89
CA THR A 136 9.05 3.55 -12.73
C THR A 136 10.08 2.43 -12.89
N LYS A 137 9.85 1.27 -12.28
CA LYS A 137 10.76 0.12 -12.40
C LYS A 137 10.84 -0.37 -13.85
N THR A 138 9.70 -0.47 -14.54
CA THR A 138 9.65 -0.92 -15.93
C THR A 138 10.41 0.06 -16.84
N GLN A 139 10.20 1.36 -16.65
CA GLN A 139 10.89 2.41 -17.39
C GLN A 139 12.41 2.40 -17.13
N GLN A 140 12.83 2.26 -15.87
CA GLN A 140 14.25 2.15 -15.49
C GLN A 140 14.94 0.92 -16.10
N GLN A 141 14.19 -0.15 -16.35
CA GLN A 141 14.69 -1.36 -17.03
C GLN A 141 14.73 -1.21 -18.57
N GLY A 142 14.50 -0.01 -19.09
CA GLY A 142 14.52 0.31 -20.52
C GLY A 142 13.21 0.05 -21.25
N GLY A 143 12.11 -0.08 -20.49
CA GLY A 143 10.76 -0.29 -21.02
C GLY A 143 10.50 -1.68 -21.58
N ILE A 144 9.23 -1.94 -21.89
CA ILE A 144 8.75 -3.23 -22.44
C ILE A 144 9.14 -3.34 -23.92
N LYS A 145 9.84 -4.43 -24.27
CA LYS A 145 10.42 -4.67 -25.60
C LYS A 145 9.86 -5.91 -26.30
N ASN A 146 9.24 -6.82 -25.56
CA ASN A 146 8.79 -8.11 -26.06
C ASN A 146 7.54 -8.61 -25.32
N MET A 147 6.89 -9.62 -25.91
CA MET A 147 5.64 -10.19 -25.42
C MET A 147 5.75 -10.72 -23.98
N THR A 148 6.84 -11.39 -23.63
CA THR A 148 7.05 -11.92 -22.28
C THR A 148 7.10 -10.83 -21.21
N GLN A 149 7.79 -9.72 -21.50
CA GLN A 149 7.82 -8.56 -20.61
C GLN A 149 6.45 -7.91 -20.48
N TYR A 150 5.70 -7.82 -21.59
CA TYR A 150 4.37 -7.24 -21.62
C TYR A 150 3.37 -8.05 -20.79
N ILE A 151 3.30 -9.37 -20.98
CA ILE A 151 2.42 -10.26 -20.20
C ILE A 151 2.68 -10.10 -18.70
N LYS A 152 3.96 -10.18 -18.30
CA LYS A 152 4.34 -10.02 -16.89
C LYS A 152 3.96 -8.65 -16.32
N PHE A 153 4.11 -7.60 -17.13
CA PHE A 153 3.74 -6.25 -16.73
C PHE A 153 2.22 -6.10 -16.57
N ILE A 154 1.43 -6.57 -17.54
CA ILE A 154 -0.02 -6.38 -17.53
C ILE A 154 -0.68 -7.23 -16.44
N GLU A 155 -0.23 -8.47 -16.23
CA GLU A 155 -0.68 -9.31 -15.12
C GLU A 155 -0.38 -8.65 -13.76
N GLY A 156 0.82 -8.08 -13.61
CA GLY A 156 1.20 -7.36 -12.39
C GLY A 156 0.35 -6.11 -12.17
N TYR A 157 0.12 -5.32 -13.23
CA TYR A 157 -0.73 -4.14 -13.20
C TYR A 157 -2.18 -4.49 -12.82
N GLU A 158 -2.78 -5.50 -13.47
CA GLU A 158 -4.15 -5.93 -13.21
C GLU A 158 -4.33 -6.53 -11.81
N ALA A 159 -3.33 -7.28 -11.31
CA ALA A 159 -3.34 -7.79 -9.95
C ALA A 159 -3.36 -6.64 -8.93
N ILE A 160 -2.56 -5.59 -9.16
CA ILE A 160 -2.57 -4.37 -8.34
C ILE A 160 -3.93 -3.69 -8.42
N ILE A 161 -4.43 -3.37 -9.62
CA ILE A 161 -5.71 -2.66 -9.80
C ILE A 161 -6.87 -3.45 -9.19
N THR A 162 -6.92 -4.76 -9.39
CA THR A 162 -7.97 -5.62 -8.83
C THR A 162 -7.94 -5.61 -7.30
N TYR A 163 -6.74 -5.68 -6.70
CA TYR A 163 -6.58 -5.56 -5.26
C TYR A 163 -7.08 -4.20 -4.76
N LEU A 164 -6.60 -3.11 -5.34
CA LEU A 164 -6.97 -1.76 -4.91
C LEU A 164 -8.47 -1.49 -5.07
N LYS A 165 -9.10 -1.94 -6.18
CA LYS A 165 -10.56 -1.83 -6.39
C LYS A 165 -11.34 -2.65 -5.35
N ARG A 166 -10.96 -3.91 -5.11
CA ARG A 166 -11.65 -4.81 -4.16
C ARG A 166 -11.75 -4.22 -2.76
N TYR A 167 -10.70 -3.54 -2.32
CA TYR A 167 -10.67 -2.93 -1.00
C TYR A 167 -11.05 -1.43 -1.00
N GLN A 168 -11.57 -0.93 -2.13
CA GLN A 168 -12.07 0.43 -2.32
C GLN A 168 -11.02 1.53 -2.18
N TYR A 169 -9.74 1.22 -2.42
CA TYR A 169 -8.64 2.20 -2.38
C TYR A 169 -8.64 3.12 -3.60
N ILE A 170 -9.27 2.64 -4.66
CA ILE A 170 -9.52 3.37 -5.88
C ILE A 170 -10.98 3.19 -6.24
N GLN A 171 -11.63 4.26 -6.69
CA GLN A 171 -13.01 4.26 -7.14
C GLN A 171 -13.07 4.54 -8.64
N GLY A 172 -14.08 3.96 -9.30
CA GLY A 172 -14.31 4.14 -10.73
C GLY A 172 -13.22 3.54 -11.63
N ASP A 173 -13.16 4.05 -12.86
CA ASP A 173 -12.15 3.69 -13.83
C ASP A 173 -11.00 4.69 -13.79
N ILE A 174 -9.87 4.23 -13.24
CA ILE A 174 -8.63 5.01 -13.32
C ILE A 174 -8.03 4.86 -14.70
N ASN A 175 -7.71 6.01 -15.30
CA ASN A 175 -6.98 6.08 -16.55
C ASN A 175 -5.46 6.12 -16.28
N HIS A 176 -4.77 5.04 -16.60
CA HIS A 176 -3.31 4.96 -16.59
C HIS A 176 -2.72 4.74 -18.00
N ASN A 177 -3.49 5.07 -19.05
CA ASN A 177 -3.13 4.68 -20.41
C ASN A 177 -1.85 5.40 -20.87
N GLN A 178 -1.63 6.63 -20.40
CA GLN A 178 -0.40 7.38 -20.63
C GLN A 178 0.81 6.72 -19.99
N GLU A 179 0.69 6.28 -18.75
CA GLU A 179 1.77 5.63 -17.99
C GLU A 179 2.07 4.24 -18.54
N ILE A 180 1.04 3.52 -19.01
CA ILE A 180 1.20 2.23 -19.69
C ILE A 180 1.93 2.43 -21.02
N LEU A 181 1.53 3.40 -21.85
CA LEU A 181 2.23 3.75 -23.07
C LEU A 181 3.69 4.12 -22.77
N ALA A 182 3.91 4.98 -21.77
CA ALA A 182 5.23 5.43 -21.35
C ALA A 182 6.10 4.31 -20.73
N SER A 183 5.51 3.17 -20.35
CA SER A 183 6.23 2.01 -19.81
C SER A 183 6.80 1.11 -20.92
N LEU A 184 6.36 1.29 -22.17
CA LEU A 184 6.92 0.58 -23.31
C LEU A 184 8.31 1.11 -23.64
N SER A 185 9.11 0.34 -24.37
CA SER A 185 10.37 0.86 -24.93
C SER A 185 10.08 1.91 -25.99
N ILE A 186 10.98 2.88 -26.17
CA ILE A 186 10.82 3.99 -27.13
C ILE A 186 10.48 3.47 -28.53
N SER A 187 11.16 2.41 -28.98
CA SER A 187 10.88 1.80 -30.29
C SER A 187 9.45 1.25 -30.42
N VAL A 188 8.93 0.59 -29.37
CA VAL A 188 7.55 0.08 -29.38
C VAL A 188 6.57 1.25 -29.33
N GLN A 189 6.81 2.25 -28.45
CA GLN A 189 5.97 3.45 -28.35
C GLN A 189 5.82 4.15 -29.70
N GLU A 190 6.93 4.38 -30.42
CA GLU A 190 6.91 5.06 -31.70
C GLU A 190 6.13 4.27 -32.76
N THR A 191 6.31 2.95 -32.84
CA THR A 191 5.60 2.12 -33.81
C THR A 191 4.10 2.16 -33.55
N ILE A 192 3.68 1.83 -32.32
CA ILE A 192 2.25 1.75 -32.02
C ILE A 192 1.58 3.14 -32.07
N SER A 193 2.28 4.22 -31.70
CA SER A 193 1.71 5.57 -31.78
C SER A 193 1.47 5.97 -33.24
N LYS A 194 2.40 5.64 -34.15
CA LYS A 194 2.22 5.89 -35.59
C LYS A 194 1.05 5.10 -36.15
N GLU A 195 0.90 3.84 -35.77
CA GLU A 195 -0.25 3.00 -36.18
C GLU A 195 -1.57 3.54 -35.63
N MET A 196 -1.64 3.86 -34.34
CA MET A 196 -2.85 4.42 -33.72
C MET A 196 -3.25 5.78 -34.33
N ILE A 197 -2.30 6.64 -34.69
CA ILE A 197 -2.58 7.91 -35.38
C ILE A 197 -3.12 7.63 -36.78
N LYS A 198 -2.47 6.73 -37.53
CA LYS A 198 -2.88 6.35 -38.90
C LYS A 198 -4.30 5.80 -38.92
N ASP A 199 -4.65 4.97 -37.95
CA ASP A 199 -5.95 4.33 -37.82
C ASP A 199 -7.01 5.24 -37.16
N ARG A 200 -6.64 6.47 -36.79
CA ARG A 200 -7.49 7.43 -36.06
C ARG A 200 -7.98 6.91 -34.70
N ALA A 201 -7.24 5.99 -34.09
CA ALA A 201 -7.49 5.52 -32.73
C ALA A 201 -7.08 6.57 -31.68
N MET A 202 -6.03 7.36 -31.97
CA MET A 202 -5.69 8.54 -31.19
C MET A 202 -6.44 9.77 -31.71
N VAL A 203 -7.27 10.38 -30.86
CA VAL A 203 -8.04 11.58 -31.23
C VAL A 203 -7.21 12.82 -30.94
N GLN A 204 -7.10 13.72 -31.91
CA GLN A 204 -6.41 14.99 -31.69
C GLN A 204 -7.27 15.91 -30.81
N GLY A 205 -6.69 16.37 -29.70
CA GLY A 205 -7.28 17.35 -28.81
C GLY A 205 -7.25 18.76 -29.40
N LEU A 206 -8.00 19.67 -28.76
CA LEU A 206 -8.05 21.08 -29.15
C LEU A 206 -6.70 21.80 -28.98
N ASP A 207 -5.85 21.28 -28.10
CA ASP A 207 -4.48 21.73 -27.83
C ASP A 207 -3.46 21.21 -28.85
N GLY A 208 -3.89 20.41 -29.83
CA GLY A 208 -3.04 19.76 -30.81
C GLY A 208 -2.36 18.49 -30.32
N GLY A 209 -2.53 18.12 -29.04
CA GLY A 209 -2.07 16.85 -28.48
C GLY A 209 -2.91 15.66 -28.94
N TYR A 210 -2.45 14.43 -28.69
CA TYR A 210 -3.22 13.22 -28.98
C TYR A 210 -3.75 12.58 -27.70
N ILE A 211 -5.05 12.32 -27.67
CA ILE A 211 -5.73 11.59 -26.61
C ILE A 211 -5.48 10.10 -26.84
N ILE A 212 -4.86 9.45 -25.86
CA ILE A 212 -4.60 8.01 -25.89
C ILE A 212 -5.94 7.27 -25.79
N PRO A 213 -6.16 6.23 -26.61
CA PRO A 213 -7.40 5.46 -26.56
C PRO A 213 -7.57 4.73 -25.23
N ARG A 214 -8.76 4.13 -25.03
CA ARG A 214 -9.05 3.29 -23.87
C ARG A 214 -8.07 2.12 -23.77
N LEU A 215 -7.93 1.58 -22.56
CA LEU A 215 -6.96 0.52 -22.26
C LEU A 215 -7.14 -0.72 -23.13
N ASP A 216 -8.37 -1.14 -23.41
CA ASP A 216 -8.67 -2.28 -24.27
C ASP A 216 -8.13 -2.09 -25.69
N ILE A 217 -8.31 -0.91 -26.27
CA ILE A 217 -7.76 -0.57 -27.58
C ILE A 217 -6.23 -0.47 -27.53
N LEU A 218 -5.68 0.18 -26.50
CA LEU A 218 -4.23 0.31 -26.34
C LEU A 218 -3.54 -1.06 -26.26
N LYS A 219 -4.12 -2.02 -25.52
CA LYS A 219 -3.61 -3.39 -25.41
C LYS A 219 -3.53 -4.08 -26.77
N LEU A 220 -4.55 -3.93 -27.62
CA LEU A 220 -4.57 -4.54 -28.96
C LEU A 220 -3.39 -4.08 -29.81
N TYR A 221 -3.08 -2.77 -29.83
CA TYR A 221 -1.94 -2.25 -30.59
C TYR A 221 -0.59 -2.75 -30.05
N ILE A 222 -0.46 -2.82 -28.72
CA ILE A 222 0.76 -3.35 -28.09
C ILE A 222 0.94 -4.82 -28.45
N GLU A 223 -0.10 -5.63 -28.30
CA GLU A 223 -0.07 -7.05 -28.60
C GLU A 223 0.28 -7.30 -30.07
N HIS A 224 -0.36 -6.60 -30.99
CA HIS A 224 -0.10 -6.74 -32.42
C HIS A 224 1.36 -6.41 -32.81
N ASP A 225 1.94 -5.31 -32.34
CA ASP A 225 3.34 -4.97 -32.62
C ASP A 225 4.31 -6.02 -32.03
N LEU A 226 4.05 -6.48 -30.80
CA LEU A 226 4.89 -7.47 -30.14
C LEU A 226 4.79 -8.85 -30.80
N GLU A 227 3.61 -9.27 -31.25
CA GLU A 227 3.40 -10.50 -32.03
C GLU A 227 4.10 -10.43 -33.38
N ALA A 228 3.96 -9.32 -34.10
CA ALA A 228 4.63 -9.10 -35.38
C ALA A 228 6.15 -9.23 -35.26
N LYS A 229 6.75 -8.67 -34.19
CA LYS A 229 8.18 -8.82 -33.91
C LYS A 229 8.59 -10.28 -33.67
N VAL A 230 7.77 -11.07 -32.97
CA VAL A 230 8.03 -12.51 -32.76
C VAL A 230 8.02 -13.26 -34.09
N LEU A 231 7.02 -13.01 -34.95
CA LEU A 231 6.91 -13.65 -36.26
C LEU A 231 8.09 -13.30 -37.18
N ILE A 232 8.50 -12.03 -37.22
CA ILE A 232 9.66 -11.57 -37.99
C ILE A 232 10.92 -12.29 -37.49
N GLN A 233 11.13 -12.35 -36.17
CA GLN A 233 12.29 -13.03 -35.58
C GLN A 233 12.34 -14.51 -35.97
N GLN A 234 11.22 -15.22 -35.91
CA GLN A 234 11.12 -16.63 -36.31
C GLN A 234 11.44 -16.83 -37.80
N LYS A 235 10.93 -15.94 -38.66
CA LYS A 235 11.22 -15.97 -40.10
C LYS A 235 12.71 -15.77 -40.38
N GLU A 236 13.37 -14.83 -39.70
CA GLU A 236 14.82 -14.62 -39.82
C GLU A 236 15.63 -15.85 -39.39
N LEU A 237 15.24 -16.51 -38.28
CA LEU A 237 15.87 -17.74 -37.80
C LEU A 237 15.67 -18.94 -38.74
N SER A 238 14.57 -18.94 -39.52
CA SER A 238 14.27 -19.99 -40.49
C SER A 238 15.05 -19.87 -41.81
N LYS A 239 15.74 -18.75 -42.05
CA LYS A 239 16.54 -18.57 -43.27
C LYS A 239 17.75 -19.51 -43.24
N PRO A 240 18.06 -20.22 -44.35
CA PRO A 240 19.22 -21.08 -44.41
C PRO A 240 20.48 -20.26 -44.15
N LYS A 241 21.36 -20.75 -43.26
CA LYS A 241 22.68 -20.14 -43.07
C LYS A 241 23.38 -20.08 -44.43
N PRO A 242 24.01 -18.96 -44.80
CA PRO A 242 24.79 -18.90 -46.03
C PRO A 242 25.83 -20.02 -46.01
N PRO A 243 26.10 -20.68 -47.14
CA PRO A 243 27.07 -21.76 -47.19
C PRO A 243 28.39 -21.22 -46.63
N GLU A 244 28.90 -21.87 -45.59
CA GLU A 244 30.24 -21.60 -45.07
C GLU A 244 31.20 -21.70 -46.26
N LYS A 245 31.79 -20.57 -46.64
CA LYS A 245 32.88 -20.57 -47.62
C LYS A 245 34.00 -21.38 -46.98
N LYS A 246 34.10 -22.66 -47.32
CA LYS A 246 35.31 -23.44 -47.11
C LYS A 246 36.42 -22.70 -47.84
N THR A 247 37.23 -21.96 -47.10
CA THR A 247 38.44 -21.34 -47.62
C THR A 247 39.35 -22.48 -48.05
N ARG A 248 39.54 -22.60 -49.37
CA ARG A 248 40.39 -23.56 -50.09
C ARG A 248 41.83 -23.67 -49.54
N PHE A 249 42.24 -22.78 -48.64
CA PHE A 249 43.55 -22.75 -48.02
C PHE A 249 43.78 -23.79 -46.92
N GLU A 250 42.73 -24.35 -46.29
CA GLU A 250 42.91 -25.36 -45.23
C GLU A 250 43.14 -26.78 -45.79
N ASP A 251 42.52 -27.14 -46.91
CA ASP A 251 42.64 -28.49 -47.49
C ASP A 251 44.07 -28.77 -48.04
N GLU A 252 44.73 -27.78 -48.66
CA GLU A 252 46.11 -27.94 -49.16
C GLU A 252 47.15 -28.08 -48.02
N SER A 253 46.85 -27.53 -46.84
CA SER A 253 47.72 -27.61 -45.67
C SER A 253 47.68 -29.02 -45.05
N TRP A 254 46.47 -29.58 -44.88
CA TRP A 254 46.30 -30.92 -44.33
C TRP A 254 46.83 -32.03 -45.24
N GLU A 255 46.68 -31.90 -46.56
CA GLU A 255 47.26 -32.89 -47.49
C GLU A 255 48.78 -32.90 -47.45
N LYS A 256 49.44 -31.73 -47.31
CA LYS A 256 50.89 -31.65 -47.12
C LYS A 256 51.33 -32.32 -45.82
N VAL A 257 50.61 -32.08 -44.72
CA VAL A 257 50.90 -32.71 -43.41
C VAL A 257 50.75 -34.23 -43.49
N LEU A 258 49.70 -34.74 -44.13
CA LEU A 258 49.48 -36.18 -44.30
C LEU A 258 50.54 -36.85 -45.18
N LYS A 259 51.04 -36.14 -46.19
CA LYS A 259 52.11 -36.64 -47.06
C LYS A 259 53.44 -36.74 -46.30
N GLN A 260 53.73 -35.76 -45.46
CA GLN A 260 54.97 -35.72 -44.68
C GLN A 260 55.01 -36.75 -43.55
N VAL A 261 53.85 -37.11 -42.98
CA VAL A 261 53.74 -38.19 -41.99
C VAL A 261 53.97 -39.57 -42.63
N LYS A 262 53.53 -39.78 -43.88
CA LYS A 262 53.73 -41.05 -44.60
C LYS A 262 55.16 -41.30 -45.07
N GLU A 263 55.98 -40.26 -45.22
CA GLU A 263 57.40 -40.40 -45.57
C GLU A 263 58.29 -40.71 -44.34
N LEU A 264 57.73 -40.64 -43.13
CA LEU A 264 58.44 -40.86 -41.86
C LEU A 264 58.09 -42.19 -41.16
N THR A 265 57.30 -43.05 -41.79
CA THR A 265 56.93 -44.41 -41.35
C THR A 265 57.26 -45.41 -42.44
#